data_AF-A0A017HNC7-F1
#
_entry.id   AF-A0A017HNC7-F1
#
_cell.length_a   1.000
_cell.length_b   1.000
_cell.length_c   1.000
_cell.angle_alpha   90.00
_cell.angle_beta   90.00
_cell.angle_gamma   90.00
#
_symmetry.space_group_name_H-M   'P 1'
#
loop_
_entity.id
_entity.type
_entity.pdbx_description
1 polymer ?
#
loop_
_entity_poly.entity_id
_entity_poly.type
_entity_poly.pdbx_seq_one_letter_code
_entity_poly.pdbx_strand_id
1 'polypeptide(L)' 'MALGPSNRVAVIDGATWEVLDYLLVGQRVWQLAFTPDERFLVTTNGNSNDVSIIDVEAQEVVRSVQVGQQPWGVVVAPE' A
#
# COMPACT_ATOMS: atom_id res chain seq x y z
N MET A 1 1.72 5.55 4.99
CA MET A 1 0.35 6.02 5.29
C MET A 1 -0.51 6.07 4.04
N ALA A 2 -1.75 5.56 4.06
CA ALA A 2 -2.63 5.58 2.89
C ALA A 2 -3.28 6.95 2.67
N LEU A 3 -3.25 7.46 1.44
CA LEU A 3 -3.84 8.72 1.01
C LEU A 3 -4.88 8.46 -0.09
N GLY A 4 -6.04 7.96 0.32
CA GLY A 4 -7.07 7.47 -0.60
C GLY A 4 -7.41 8.42 -1.77
N PRO A 5 -7.79 9.69 -1.52
CA PRO A 5 -8.16 10.61 -2.60
C PRO A 5 -7.04 10.96 -3.59
N SER A 6 -5.77 10.76 -3.23
CA SER A 6 -4.63 11.09 -4.09
C SER A 6 -4.00 9.87 -4.77
N ASN A 7 -4.56 8.67 -4.57
CA ASN A 7 -4.04 7.41 -5.09
C ASN A 7 -2.58 7.16 -4.67
N ARG A 8 -2.23 7.55 -3.44
CA ARG A 8 -0.84 7.51 -2.96
C ARG A 8 -0.71 6.83 -1.60
N VAL A 9 0.47 6.28 -1.36
CA VAL A 9 0.97 5.92 -0.02
C VAL A 9 2.13 6.86 0.30
N ALA A 10 2.05 7.58 1.41
CA ALA A 10 3.16 8.40 1.91
C ALA A 10 4.16 7.53 2.68
N VAL A 11 5.44 7.70 2.38
CA VAL A 11 6.57 7.22 3.17
C VAL A 11 6.89 8.29 4.20
N ILE A 12 6.93 7.92 5.48
CA ILE A 12 7.10 8.85 6.59
C ILE A 12 8.27 8.36 7.44
N ASP A 13 9.18 9.26 7.78
CA ASP A 13 10.24 8.99 8.75
C ASP A 13 9.62 8.83 10.14
N GLY A 14 9.86 7.70 10.80
CA GLY A 14 9.25 7.37 12.10
C GLY A 14 9.81 8.17 13.28
N ALA A 15 10.96 8.84 13.13
CA ALA A 15 11.57 9.64 14.17
C ALA A 15 11.22 11.14 14.03
N THR A 16 11.26 11.67 12.82
CA THR A 16 11.03 13.10 12.55
C THR A 16 9.59 13.42 12.13
N TRP A 17 8.82 12.42 11.70
CA TRP A 17 7.48 12.56 11.11
C TRP A 17 7.45 13.33 9.79
N GLU A 18 8.61 13.49 9.16
CA GLU A 18 8.71 14.10 7.85
C GLU A 18 8.24 13.13 6.76
N VAL A 19 7.56 13.66 5.74
CA VAL A 19 7.21 12.88 4.56
C VAL A 19 8.43 12.80 3.65
N LEU A 20 8.91 11.59 3.41
CA LEU A 20 10.08 11.33 2.58
C LEU A 20 9.71 11.18 1.10
N ASP A 21 8.58 10.51 0.82
CA ASP A 21 8.13 10.25 -0.54
C ASP A 21 6.62 9.92 -0.61
N TYR A 22 6.08 9.89 -1.83
CA TYR A 22 4.71 9.49 -2.15
C TYR A 22 4.67 8.45 -3.28
N LEU A 23 4.37 7.20 -2.91
CA LEU A 23 4.27 6.09 -3.85
C LEU A 23 2.90 6.09 -4.53
N LEU A 24 2.88 6.07 -5.87
CA LEU A 24 1.65 5.99 -6.65
C LEU A 24 1.11 4.55 -6.62
N VAL A 25 -0.10 4.37 -6.10
CA VAL A 25 -0.81 3.08 -6.06
C VAL A 25 -2.10 3.15 -6.90
N GLY A 26 -2.91 2.10 -6.82
CA GLY A 26 -4.23 2.09 -7.44
C GLY A 26 -5.17 3.16 -6.88
N GLN A 27 -6.34 3.26 -7.50
CA GLN A 27 -7.30 4.31 -7.20
C GLN A 27 -8.02 4.06 -5.88
N ARG A 28 -8.09 5.10 -5.04
CA ARG A 28 -8.80 5.07 -3.76
C ARG A 28 -8.25 3.99 -2.82
N VAL A 29 -6.97 4.12 -2.44
CA VAL A 29 -6.37 3.26 -1.41
C VAL A 29 -7.10 3.40 -0.07
N TRP A 30 -7.38 2.28 0.60
CA TRP A 30 -8.13 2.24 1.85
C TRP A 30 -7.36 1.61 3.00
N GLN A 31 -6.84 0.39 2.84
CA GLN A 31 -6.11 -0.32 3.89
C GLN A 31 -4.71 -0.72 3.41
N LEU A 32 -3.84 -0.94 4.39
CA LEU A 32 -2.46 -1.39 4.25
C LEU A 32 -2.24 -2.58 5.21
N ALA A 33 -1.39 -3.52 4.84
CA ALA A 33 -0.87 -4.56 5.73
C ALA A 33 0.55 -4.95 5.33
N PHE A 34 1.45 -5.08 6.30
CA PHE A 34 2.79 -5.61 6.08
C PHE A 34 2.78 -7.14 6.01
N THR A 35 3.72 -7.71 5.27
CA THR A 35 4.11 -9.12 5.44
C THR A 35 4.76 -9.32 6.81
N PRO A 36 4.76 -10.55 7.38
CA PRO A 36 5.36 -10.81 8.69
C PRO A 36 6.84 -10.43 8.79
N ASP A 37 7.57 -10.52 7.68
CA ASP A 37 8.98 -10.12 7.55
C ASP A 37 9.18 -8.64 7.19
N GLU A 38 8.09 -7.86 7.11
CA GLU A 38 8.02 -6.44 6.76
C GLU A 38 8.65 -6.06 5.40
N ARG A 39 9.06 -7.04 4.57
CA ARG A 39 9.67 -6.75 3.26
C ARG A 39 8.68 -6.15 2.27
N PHE A 40 7.41 -6.52 2.38
CA PHE A 40 6.36 -6.02 1.51
C PHE A 40 5.23 -5.37 2.29
N LEU A 41 4.67 -4.32 1.70
CA LEU A 41 3.42 -3.70 2.13
C LEU A 41 2.37 -3.89 1.04
N VAL A 42 1.22 -4.46 1.42
CA VAL A 42 0.09 -4.69 0.50
C VAL A 42 -0.99 -3.66 0.75
N THR A 43 -1.50 -3.06 -0.32
CA THR A 43 -2.58 -2.06 -0.28
C THR A 43 -3.86 -2.60 -0.90
N THR A 44 -5.02 -2.14 -0.44
CA THR A 44 -6.30 -2.33 -1.14
C THR A 44 -6.75 -1.05 -1.82
N ASN A 45 -7.04 -1.12 -3.11
CA ASN A 45 -7.42 0.04 -3.92
C ASN A 45 -8.85 -0.15 -4.43
N GLY A 46 -9.79 0.54 -3.78
CA GLY A 46 -11.21 0.30 -3.95
C GLY A 46 -11.74 0.59 -5.35
N ASN A 47 -11.35 1.71 -5.94
CA ASN A 47 -11.93 2.16 -7.21
C ASN A 47 -11.28 1.50 -8.42
N SER A 48 -10.02 1.08 -8.31
CA SER A 48 -9.31 0.35 -9.38
C SER A 48 -9.44 -1.17 -9.30
N ASN A 49 -10.13 -1.70 -8.28
CA ASN A 49 -10.35 -3.13 -8.08
C ASN A 49 -9.06 -3.95 -8.08
N ASP A 50 -7.99 -3.40 -7.50
CA ASP A 50 -6.69 -4.06 -7.42
C ASP A 50 -6.06 -3.93 -6.03
N VAL A 51 -5.00 -4.70 -5.82
CA VAL A 51 -4.07 -4.55 -4.71
C VAL A 51 -2.71 -4.13 -5.26
N SER A 52 -2.03 -3.24 -4.56
CA SER A 52 -0.63 -2.89 -4.88
C SER A 52 0.30 -3.55 -3.88
N ILE A 53 1.42 -4.09 -4.37
CA ILE A 53 2.52 -4.64 -3.56
C ILE A 53 3.67 -3.65 -3.64
N ILE A 54 4.08 -3.15 -2.47
CA ILE A 54 5.16 -2.21 -2.29
C ILE A 54 6.34 -2.96 -1.68
N ASP A 55 7.52 -2.84 -2.27
CA ASP A 55 8.79 -3.22 -1.65
C ASP A 55 9.23 -2.10 -0.71
N VAL A 56 9.41 -2.44 0.56
CA VAL A 56 9.62 -1.47 1.64
C VAL A 56 11.04 -0.93 1.64
N GLU A 57 12.02 -1.76 1.29
CA GLU A 57 13.44 -1.37 1.23
C GLU A 57 13.69 -0.48 0.01
N ALA A 58 13.17 -0.88 -1.14
CA ALA A 58 13.29 -0.10 -2.38
C ALA A 58 12.40 1.15 -2.38
N GLN A 59 11.39 1.21 -1.50
CA GLN A 59 10.34 2.25 -1.50
C GLN A 59 9.63 2.34 -2.86
N GLU A 60 9.29 1.20 -3.45
CA GLU A 60 8.72 1.14 -4.80
C GLU A 60 7.51 0.22 -4.88
N VAL A 61 6.54 0.59 -5.73
CA VAL A 61 5.41 -0.30 -6.07
C VAL A 61 5.88 -1.29 -7.12
N VAL A 62 6.09 -2.54 -6.71
CA VAL A 62 6.66 -3.59 -7.56
C VAL A 62 5.61 -4.37 -8.34
N ARG A 63 4.33 -4.32 -7.93
CA ARG A 63 3.24 -5.01 -8.62
C ARG A 63 1.87 -4.42 -8.29
N SER A 64 0.97 -4.46 -9.27
CA SER A 64 -0.47 -4.37 -9.05
C SER A 64 -1.16 -5.67 -9.50
N VAL A 65 -2.11 -6.16 -8.70
CA VAL A 65 -2.82 -7.41 -8.96
C VAL A 65 -4.32 -7.14 -8.94
N GLN A 66 -5.00 -7.43 -10.04
CA GLN A 66 -6.45 -7.32 -10.14
C GLN A 66 -7.13 -8.31 -9.21
N VAL A 67 -8.18 -7.87 -8.51
CA VAL A 67 -8.97 -8.68 -7.57
C VAL A 67 -10.46 -8.45 -7.79
N GLY A 68 -11.30 -8.85 -6.83
CA GLY A 68 -12.73 -8.57 -6.82
C GLY A 68 -13.05 -7.07 -6.74
N GLN A 69 -14.35 -6.76 -6.78
CA GLN A 69 -14.81 -5.37 -6.76
C GLN A 69 -14.62 -4.73 -5.38
N GLN A 70 -14.16 -3.48 -5.37
CA GLN A 70 -14.03 -2.63 -4.18
C GLN A 70 -13.37 -3.35 -2.98
N PRO A 71 -12.14 -3.88 -3.14
CA PRO A 71 -11.44 -4.50 -2.02
C PRO A 71 -11.24 -3.44 -0.94
N TRP A 72 -11.76 -3.69 0.26
CA TRP A 72 -11.66 -2.73 1.36
C TRP A 72 -10.54 -3.08 2.33
N GLY A 73 -10.50 -4.33 2.77
CA GLY A 73 -9.51 -4.80 3.73
C GLY A 73 -8.54 -5.83 3.19
N VAL A 74 -7.39 -5.93 3.86
CA VAL A 74 -6.35 -6.94 3.59
C VAL A 74 -5.80 -7.47 4.91
N VAL A 75 -5.58 -8.77 4.96
CA VAL A 75 -4.84 -9.44 6.03
C VAL A 75 -3.78 -10.30 5.35
N VAL A 76 -2.55 -10.22 5.86
CA VAL A 76 -1.49 -11.12 5.44
C VAL A 76 -1.44 -12.27 6.44
N ALA A 77 -1.47 -13.50 5.94
CA ALA A 77 -1.37 -14.67 6.79
C ALA A 77 0.02 -14.74 7.45
N PRO A 78 0.12 -15.19 8.71
CA PRO A 78 1.40 -15.61 9.26
C PRO A 78 1.94 -16.82 8.49
N GLU A 79 3.25 -17.05 8.57
CA GLU A 79 3.87 -18.28 8.06
C GLU A 79 3.45 -19.52 8.86
#